data_AF-A0A1W9V810-F1
#
_entry.id   AF-A0A1W9V810-F1
#
_cell.length_a   1.000
_cell.length_b   1.000
_cell.length_c   1.000
_cell.angle_alpha   90.00
_cell.angle_beta   90.00
_cell.angle_gamma   90.00
#
_symmetry.space_group_name_H-M   'P 1'
#
loop_
_entity.id
_entity.type
_entity.pdbx_description
1 polymer ?
#
loop_
_entity_poly.entity_id
_entity_poly.type
_entity_poly.pdbx_seq_one_letter_code
_entity_poly.pdbx_strand_id
1 'polypeptide(L)'
;MKFKTIFFLFNGIILFSFLFIALMPLFVLGGEYTMIFWEENWFLAVIFLLFISVLDSYFIINWKMFSLLESEDWPGLTAYLEQQIYEKNRITHKNVRMMVNTSLTISNLDKISRLEKEIREKKPEWMSRYGTMLGIPYLLNQNHEEGKAFFKDCLNKAKVAESFWLQWCYSFILLSGKEVDEAESYLKDLGKQEKDPVLQMLSLYLYKSTTGDPVKLDEMKPLKEAFLTKFPTRKSLDRVLNKTRSNNVTVLLLSSILDDSLNWMFETE
;
A
#
# COMPACT_ATOMS: atom_id res chain seq x y z
N MET A 1 4.89 -12.37 18.93
CA MET A 1 6.06 -13.26 19.03
C MET A 1 7.27 -12.45 18.55
N LYS A 2 8.39 -12.45 19.27
CA LYS A 2 9.55 -11.61 18.94
C LYS A 2 10.07 -11.92 17.54
N PHE A 3 10.43 -10.91 16.74
CA PHE A 3 10.88 -11.12 15.35
C PHE A 3 12.09 -12.05 15.29
N LYS A 4 13.01 -11.87 16.24
CA LYS A 4 14.16 -12.79 16.44
C LYS A 4 13.70 -14.23 16.66
N THR A 5 12.64 -14.44 17.44
CA THR A 5 12.07 -15.78 17.67
C THR A 5 11.50 -16.37 16.38
N ILE A 6 10.81 -15.58 15.56
CA ILE A 6 10.29 -16.05 14.26
C ILE A 6 11.46 -16.45 13.35
N PHE A 7 12.51 -15.63 13.27
CA PHE A 7 13.72 -15.93 12.49
C PHE A 7 14.39 -17.23 12.95
N PHE A 8 14.64 -17.40 14.25
CA PHE A 8 15.24 -18.62 14.78
C PHE A 8 14.36 -19.85 14.60
N LEU A 9 13.04 -19.70 14.76
CA LEU A 9 12.09 -20.81 14.59
C LEU A 9 12.00 -21.23 13.12
N PHE A 10 11.94 -20.27 12.19
CA PHE A 10 11.92 -20.53 10.76
C PHE A 10 13.19 -21.26 10.30
N ASN A 11 14.36 -20.75 10.67
CA ASN A 11 15.63 -21.41 10.35
C ASN A 11 15.77 -22.77 11.06
N GLY A 12 15.27 -22.90 12.28
CA GLY A 12 15.22 -24.17 13.00
C GLY A 12 14.38 -25.22 12.28
N ILE A 13 13.19 -24.86 11.81
CA ILE A 13 12.32 -25.76 11.02
C ILE A 13 12.99 -26.14 9.70
N ILE A 14 13.54 -25.17 8.97
CA ILE A 14 14.20 -25.44 7.69
C ILE A 14 15.39 -26.38 7.86
N LEU A 15 16.25 -26.11 8.84
CA LEU A 15 17.39 -26.95 9.15
C LEU A 15 16.95 -28.35 9.58
N PHE A 16 15.92 -28.44 10.42
CA PHE A 16 15.35 -29.72 10.85
C PHE A 16 14.77 -30.52 9.68
N SER A 17 14.00 -29.89 8.80
CA SER A 17 13.46 -30.53 7.60
C SER A 17 14.56 -31.01 6.66
N PHE A 18 15.61 -30.22 6.48
CA PHE A 18 16.78 -30.62 5.68
C PHE A 18 17.52 -31.81 6.30
N LEU A 19 17.80 -31.75 7.61
CA LEU A 19 18.42 -32.86 8.34
C LEU A 19 17.56 -34.12 8.25
N PHE A 20 16.25 -33.99 8.35
CA PHE A 20 15.33 -35.13 8.23
C PHE A 20 15.43 -35.78 6.84
N ILE A 21 15.42 -34.98 5.76
CA ILE A 21 15.58 -35.49 4.39
C ILE A 21 16.97 -36.12 4.19
N ALA A 22 18.02 -35.48 4.70
CA ALA A 22 19.40 -35.94 4.55
C ALA A 22 19.69 -37.22 5.34
N LEU A 23 19.03 -37.42 6.49
CA LEU A 23 19.20 -38.58 7.38
C LEU A 23 18.17 -39.70 7.15
N MET A 24 17.08 -39.46 6.42
CA MET A 24 16.07 -40.48 6.12
C MET A 24 16.70 -41.77 5.52
N PRO A 25 17.63 -41.71 4.54
CA PRO A 25 18.26 -42.91 3.99
C PRO A 25 19.02 -43.73 5.04
N LEU A 26 19.61 -43.08 6.04
CA LEU A 26 20.32 -43.74 7.12
C LEU A 26 19.40 -44.62 7.97
N PHE A 27 18.19 -44.13 8.25
CA PHE A 27 17.20 -44.85 9.05
C PHE A 27 16.45 -45.94 8.28
N VAL A 28 16.27 -45.78 6.96
CA VAL A 28 15.45 -46.68 6.14
C VAL A 28 16.29 -47.72 5.38
N LEU A 29 17.43 -47.31 4.82
CA LEU A 29 18.24 -48.12 3.89
C LEU A 29 19.58 -48.59 4.50
N GLY A 30 20.03 -48.00 5.61
CA GLY A 30 21.29 -48.31 6.26
C GLY A 30 22.48 -47.47 5.79
N GLY A 31 23.62 -47.60 6.46
CA GLY A 31 24.78 -46.71 6.29
C GLY A 31 25.44 -46.76 4.91
N GLU A 32 25.53 -47.94 4.29
CA GLU A 32 26.17 -48.11 2.98
C GLU A 32 25.42 -47.38 1.86
N TYR A 33 24.09 -47.47 1.85
CA TYR A 33 23.24 -46.76 0.87
C TYR A 33 23.17 -45.26 1.13
N THR A 34 23.45 -44.80 2.36
CA THR A 34 23.46 -43.37 2.71
C THR A 34 24.62 -42.64 2.03
N MET A 35 25.80 -43.27 1.97
CA MET A 35 26.96 -42.67 1.30
C MET A 35 26.69 -42.48 -0.20
N ILE A 36 26.14 -43.50 -0.86
CA ILE A 36 25.77 -43.44 -2.28
C ILE A 36 24.73 -42.31 -2.50
N PHE A 37 23.72 -42.23 -1.64
CA PHE A 37 22.73 -41.16 -1.72
C PHE A 37 23.36 -39.77 -1.59
N TRP A 38 24.31 -39.56 -0.67
CA TRP A 38 24.99 -38.26 -0.53
C TRP A 38 25.90 -37.93 -1.71
N GLU A 39 26.60 -38.92 -2.28
CA GLU A 39 27.43 -38.75 -3.47
C GLU A 39 26.59 -38.38 -4.70
N GLU A 40 25.41 -38.98 -4.86
CA GLU A 40 24.51 -38.65 -5.97
C GLU A 40 23.79 -37.30 -5.76
N ASN A 41 23.50 -36.92 -4.51
CA ASN A 41 22.61 -35.79 -4.17
C ASN A 41 23.33 -34.60 -3.50
N TRP A 42 24.66 -34.52 -3.55
CA TRP A 42 25.42 -33.41 -2.95
C TRP A 42 24.96 -32.02 -3.42
N PHE A 43 24.45 -31.91 -4.64
CA PHE A 43 23.94 -30.67 -5.21
C PHE A 43 22.73 -30.12 -4.43
N LEU A 44 21.93 -30.99 -3.79
CA LEU A 44 20.81 -30.56 -2.93
C LEU A 44 21.32 -29.78 -1.72
N ALA A 45 22.45 -30.18 -1.12
CA ALA A 45 23.05 -29.46 -0.01
C ALA A 45 23.55 -28.07 -0.44
N VAL A 46 24.12 -27.96 -1.65
CA VAL A 46 24.58 -26.68 -2.20
C VAL A 46 23.40 -25.75 -2.50
N ILE A 47 22.34 -26.26 -3.14
CA ILE A 47 21.11 -25.50 -3.41
C ILE A 47 20.50 -25.02 -2.09
N PHE A 48 20.45 -25.89 -1.09
CA PHE A 48 19.95 -25.56 0.24
C PHE A 48 20.76 -24.44 0.91
N LEU A 49 22.10 -24.55 0.89
CA LEU A 49 22.99 -23.52 1.42
C LEU A 49 22.81 -22.18 0.70
N LEU A 50 22.67 -22.20 -0.62
CA LEU A 50 22.39 -21.00 -1.41
C LEU A 50 21.06 -20.37 -0.99
N PHE A 51 20.01 -21.18 -0.85
CA PHE A 51 18.68 -20.72 -0.45
C PHE A 51 18.67 -20.08 0.93
N ILE A 52 19.27 -20.75 1.94
CA ILE A 52 19.42 -20.20 3.29
C ILE A 52 20.25 -18.91 3.25
N SER A 53 21.37 -18.90 2.53
CA SER A 53 22.24 -17.74 2.48
C SER A 53 21.53 -16.51 1.92
N VAL A 54 20.71 -16.67 0.88
CA VAL A 54 19.90 -15.58 0.31
C VAL A 54 18.87 -15.07 1.31
N LEU A 55 18.14 -15.98 1.97
CA LEU A 55 17.13 -15.61 2.95
C LEU A 55 17.77 -14.92 4.16
N ASP A 56 18.76 -15.53 4.79
CA ASP A 56 19.44 -14.97 5.96
C ASP A 56 20.10 -13.64 5.66
N SER A 57 20.72 -13.49 4.48
CA SER A 57 21.28 -12.20 4.04
C SER A 57 20.22 -11.10 4.03
N TYR A 58 19.02 -11.39 3.52
CA TYR A 58 17.92 -10.42 3.54
C TYR A 58 17.52 -10.00 4.97
N PHE A 59 17.46 -10.96 5.90
CA PHE A 59 17.14 -10.68 7.30
C PHE A 59 18.22 -9.86 7.99
N ILE A 60 19.49 -10.21 7.79
CA ILE A 60 20.63 -9.54 8.40
C ILE A 60 20.72 -8.08 7.91
N ILE A 61 20.57 -7.84 6.60
CA ILE A 61 20.62 -6.49 6.03
C ILE A 61 19.53 -5.58 6.62
N ASN A 62 18.38 -6.15 6.97
CA ASN A 62 17.21 -5.40 7.47
C ASN A 62 17.02 -5.50 8.98
N TRP A 63 17.95 -6.12 9.68
CA TRP A 63 17.85 -6.43 11.10
C TRP A 63 17.56 -5.20 11.96
N LYS A 64 18.27 -4.09 11.71
CA LYS A 64 18.06 -2.84 12.45
C LYS A 64 16.64 -2.29 12.29
N MET A 65 16.13 -2.28 11.06
CA MET A 65 14.76 -1.82 10.78
C MET A 65 13.72 -2.71 11.47
N PHE A 66 13.90 -4.04 11.41
CA PHE A 66 12.97 -4.97 12.07
C PHE A 66 13.02 -4.86 13.59
N SER A 67 14.21 -4.66 14.17
CA SER A 67 14.36 -4.46 15.61
C SER A 67 13.67 -3.18 16.08
N LEU A 68 13.75 -2.09 15.30
CA LEU A 68 13.08 -0.82 15.63
C LEU A 68 11.55 -0.93 15.51
N LEU A 69 11.06 -1.66 14.50
CA LEU A 69 9.64 -1.98 14.37
C LEU A 69 9.14 -2.85 15.52
N GLU A 70 9.92 -3.86 15.92
CA GLU A 70 9.58 -4.76 17.01
C GLU A 70 9.51 -4.06 18.36
N SER A 71 10.39 -3.08 18.60
CA SER A 71 10.37 -2.26 19.81
C SER A 71 9.39 -1.08 19.74
N GLU A 72 8.63 -0.94 18.65
CA GLU A 72 7.77 0.21 18.37
C GLU A 72 8.51 1.56 18.53
N ASP A 73 9.82 1.58 18.25
CA ASP A 73 10.65 2.78 18.34
C ASP A 73 10.50 3.59 17.05
N TRP A 74 9.37 4.30 16.95
CA TRP A 74 9.04 5.13 15.79
C TRP A 74 10.07 6.24 15.55
N PRO A 75 10.54 6.99 16.57
CA PRO A 75 11.59 8.00 16.37
C PRO A 75 12.90 7.40 15.85
N GLY A 76 13.35 6.27 16.42
CA GLY A 76 14.55 5.57 15.97
C GLY A 76 14.42 5.02 14.54
N LEU A 77 13.23 4.50 14.19
CA LEU A 77 12.91 4.05 12.84
C LEU A 77 12.95 5.20 11.84
N THR A 78 12.36 6.33 12.18
CA THR A 78 12.40 7.54 11.35
C THR A 78 13.84 7.99 11.12
N ALA A 79 14.65 8.14 12.17
CA ALA A 79 16.05 8.55 12.05
C ALA A 79 16.86 7.57 11.18
N TYR A 80 16.62 6.27 11.33
CA TYR A 80 17.20 5.25 10.47
C TYR A 80 16.80 5.43 9.00
N LEU A 81 15.52 5.67 8.71
CA LEU A 81 15.04 5.89 7.35
C LEU A 81 15.60 7.18 6.74
N GLU A 82 15.69 8.27 7.52
CA GLU A 82 16.29 9.53 7.07
C GLU A 82 17.74 9.34 6.67
N GLN A 83 18.53 8.63 7.48
CA GLN A 83 19.90 8.27 7.11
C GLN A 83 19.96 7.43 5.83
N GLN A 84 19.08 6.44 5.66
CA GLN A 84 19.10 5.60 4.46
C GLN A 84 18.72 6.39 3.20
N ILE A 85 17.69 7.23 3.29
CA ILE A 85 17.15 7.97 2.14
C ILE A 85 18.05 9.15 1.79
N TYR A 86 18.36 10.02 2.75
CA TYR A 86 19.01 11.30 2.49
C TYR A 86 20.54 11.23 2.52
N GLU A 87 21.14 10.51 3.48
CA GLU A 87 22.61 10.42 3.57
C GLU A 87 23.16 9.35 2.61
N LYS A 88 22.54 8.17 2.59
CA LYS A 88 23.01 7.03 1.81
C LYS A 88 22.41 6.95 0.41
N ASN A 89 21.53 7.87 0.04
CA ASN A 89 20.83 7.89 -1.26
C ASN A 89 20.10 6.58 -1.60
N ARG A 90 19.70 5.78 -0.61
CA ARG A 90 19.00 4.50 -0.79
C ARG A 90 17.49 4.71 -0.86
N ILE A 91 17.06 5.39 -1.92
CA ILE A 91 15.64 5.58 -2.24
C ILE A 91 15.10 4.30 -2.86
N THR A 92 14.52 3.45 -2.01
CA THR A 92 13.91 2.16 -2.40
C THR A 92 12.40 2.20 -2.15
N HIS A 93 11.63 1.41 -2.91
CA HIS A 93 10.18 1.29 -2.73
C HIS A 93 9.76 1.01 -1.28
N LYS A 94 10.54 0.16 -0.59
CA LYS A 94 10.34 -0.18 0.81
C LYS A 94 10.55 1.03 1.72
N ASN A 95 11.66 1.76 1.54
CA ASN A 95 11.99 2.90 2.39
C ASN A 95 10.99 4.04 2.20
N VAL A 96 10.51 4.28 0.97
CA VAL A 96 9.48 5.30 0.70
C VAL A 96 8.18 4.96 1.43
N ARG A 97 7.66 3.72 1.25
CA ARG A 97 6.42 3.29 1.94
C ARG A 97 6.57 3.31 3.46
N MET A 98 7.69 2.82 3.98
CA MET A 98 7.94 2.81 5.41
C MET A 98 8.03 4.24 5.96
N MET A 99 8.73 5.15 5.27
CA MET A 99 8.85 6.54 5.68
C MET A 99 7.48 7.22 5.73
N VAL A 100 6.63 7.04 4.71
CA VAL A 100 5.27 7.59 4.74
C VAL A 100 4.48 7.03 5.91
N ASN A 101 4.42 5.70 6.05
CA ASN A 101 3.64 5.06 7.12
C ASN A 101 4.12 5.49 8.51
N THR A 102 5.43 5.45 8.77
CA THR A 102 6.00 5.89 10.05
C THR A 102 5.73 7.37 10.30
N SER A 103 5.86 8.23 9.28
CA SER A 103 5.58 9.67 9.41
C SER A 103 4.12 9.94 9.78
N LEU A 104 3.18 9.17 9.23
CA LEU A 104 1.77 9.25 9.61
C LEU A 104 1.54 8.77 11.04
N THR A 105 2.18 7.66 11.45
CA THR A 105 2.09 7.15 12.83
C THR A 105 2.54 8.19 13.87
N ILE A 106 3.58 8.96 13.57
CA ILE A 106 4.07 10.05 14.45
C ILE A 106 3.43 11.41 14.13
N SER A 107 2.43 11.46 13.24
CA SER A 107 1.72 12.68 12.80
C SER A 107 2.64 13.82 12.33
N ASN A 108 3.75 13.49 11.68
CA ASN A 108 4.71 14.44 11.15
C ASN A 108 4.62 14.49 9.63
N LEU A 109 3.78 15.38 9.10
CA LEU A 109 3.56 15.52 7.66
C LEU A 109 4.75 16.17 6.93
N ASP A 110 5.56 16.98 7.62
CA ASP A 110 6.74 17.64 7.04
C ASP A 110 7.76 16.63 6.50
N LYS A 111 7.89 15.46 7.15
CA LYS A 111 8.74 14.37 6.68
C LYS A 111 8.26 13.79 5.35
N ILE A 112 6.94 13.73 5.13
CA ILE A 112 6.36 13.32 3.85
C ILE A 112 6.64 14.38 2.78
N SER A 113 6.46 15.66 3.10
CA SER A 113 6.76 16.76 2.18
C SER A 113 8.25 16.83 1.82
N ARG A 114 9.16 16.54 2.75
CA ARG A 114 10.60 16.44 2.47
C ARG A 114 10.91 15.25 1.57
N LEU A 115 10.31 14.09 1.84
CA LEU A 115 10.46 12.89 1.00
C LEU A 115 9.94 13.13 -0.42
N GLU A 116 8.83 13.85 -0.56
CA GLU A 116 8.24 14.22 -1.83
C GLU A 116 9.21 15.02 -2.70
N LYS A 117 9.79 16.09 -2.15
CA LYS A 117 10.82 16.91 -2.83
C LYS A 117 12.02 16.07 -3.27
N GLU A 118 12.50 15.21 -2.39
CA GLU A 118 13.63 14.32 -2.66
C GLU A 118 13.36 13.36 -3.83
N ILE A 119 12.16 12.77 -3.87
CA ILE A 119 11.74 11.87 -4.96
C ILE A 119 11.54 12.66 -6.24
N ARG A 120 10.93 13.84 -6.18
CA ARG A 120 10.73 14.72 -7.34
C ARG A 120 12.05 15.07 -8.02
N GLU A 121 13.09 15.35 -7.23
CA GLU A 121 14.42 15.70 -7.73
C GLU A 121 15.20 14.49 -8.24
N LYS A 122 15.24 13.38 -7.49
CA LYS A 122 16.13 12.24 -7.79
C LYS A 122 15.49 11.13 -8.61
N LYS A 123 14.18 10.95 -8.49
CA LYS A 123 13.40 9.86 -9.13
C LYS A 123 12.02 10.36 -9.58
N PRO A 124 11.95 11.32 -10.53
CA PRO A 124 10.69 11.92 -10.97
C PRO A 124 9.71 10.89 -11.55
N GLU A 125 10.20 9.79 -12.10
CA GLU A 125 9.37 8.67 -12.59
C GLU A 125 8.53 7.98 -11.50
N TRP A 126 8.87 8.17 -10.22
CA TRP A 126 8.15 7.58 -9.09
C TRP A 126 7.00 8.45 -8.60
N MET A 127 6.89 9.69 -9.10
CA MET A 127 5.86 10.64 -8.69
C MET A 127 4.45 10.15 -9.03
N SER A 128 4.23 9.52 -10.19
CA SER A 128 2.92 8.94 -10.49
C SER A 128 2.59 7.79 -9.54
N ARG A 129 3.55 6.90 -9.33
CA ARG A 129 3.35 5.66 -8.55
C ARG A 129 3.12 5.92 -7.07
N TYR A 130 3.75 6.95 -6.52
CA TYR A 130 3.65 7.31 -5.10
C TYR A 130 2.87 8.60 -4.86
N GLY A 131 2.33 9.24 -5.90
CA GLY A 131 1.69 10.55 -5.79
C GLY A 131 0.54 10.57 -4.80
N THR A 132 -0.23 9.48 -4.69
CA THR A 132 -1.29 9.35 -3.68
C THR A 132 -0.75 9.41 -2.25
N MET A 133 0.36 8.71 -1.97
CA MET A 133 1.01 8.67 -0.66
C MET A 133 1.76 9.97 -0.34
N LEU A 134 2.49 10.50 -1.31
CA LEU A 134 3.28 11.73 -1.16
C LEU A 134 2.37 12.97 -1.12
N GLY A 135 1.18 12.88 -1.68
CA GLY A 135 0.18 13.95 -1.69
C GLY A 135 -0.66 14.07 -0.43
N ILE A 136 -0.50 13.16 0.53
CA ILE A 136 -1.25 13.17 1.80
C ILE A 136 -1.19 14.51 2.53
N PRO A 137 -0.02 15.19 2.66
CA PRO A 137 0.03 16.50 3.29
C PRO A 137 -0.90 17.51 2.62
N TYR A 138 -1.04 17.48 1.29
CA TYR A 138 -1.95 18.38 0.57
C TYR A 138 -3.43 18.02 0.75
N LEU A 139 -3.75 16.73 0.95
CA LEU A 139 -5.12 16.30 1.25
C LEU A 139 -5.59 16.72 2.65
N LEU A 140 -4.66 16.84 3.60
CA LEU A 140 -4.95 17.17 5.00
C LEU A 140 -4.81 18.66 5.31
N ASN A 141 -3.92 19.37 4.60
CA ASN A 141 -3.70 20.79 4.79
C ASN A 141 -4.65 21.63 3.91
N GLN A 142 -4.95 22.86 4.34
CA GLN A 142 -5.84 23.78 3.60
C GLN A 142 -5.16 24.45 2.37
N ASN A 143 -4.03 23.92 1.89
CA ASN A 143 -3.28 24.52 0.78
C ASN A 143 -3.71 23.90 -0.56
N HIS A 144 -4.89 24.32 -1.03
CA HIS A 144 -5.53 23.76 -2.23
C HIS A 144 -4.73 23.98 -3.52
N GLU A 145 -4.10 25.15 -3.70
CA GLU A 145 -3.35 25.49 -4.92
C GLU A 145 -2.12 24.59 -5.11
N GLU A 146 -1.33 24.40 -4.05
CA GLU A 146 -0.17 23.51 -4.11
C GLU A 146 -0.58 22.05 -4.34
N GLY A 147 -1.65 21.61 -3.67
CA GLY A 147 -2.22 20.28 -3.86
C GLY A 147 -2.68 20.05 -5.29
N LYS A 148 -3.36 21.03 -5.88
CA LYS A 148 -3.85 20.99 -7.26
C LYS A 148 -2.67 20.84 -8.24
N ALA A 149 -1.66 21.69 -8.11
CA ALA A 149 -0.47 21.63 -8.96
C ALA A 149 0.25 20.28 -8.84
N PHE A 150 0.40 19.78 -7.61
CA PHE A 150 1.04 18.49 -7.32
C PHE A 150 0.30 17.31 -7.97
N PHE A 151 -0.99 17.16 -7.72
CA PHE A 151 -1.75 16.02 -8.23
C PHE A 151 -1.91 16.10 -9.76
N LYS A 152 -2.03 17.31 -10.33
CA LYS A 152 -2.06 17.51 -11.77
C LYS A 152 -0.74 17.08 -12.44
N ASP A 153 0.41 17.45 -11.87
CA ASP A 153 1.70 17.00 -12.38
C ASP A 153 1.85 15.47 -12.30
N CYS A 154 1.40 14.86 -11.21
CA CYS A 154 1.41 13.40 -11.05
C CYS A 154 0.50 12.72 -12.08
N LEU A 155 -0.69 13.27 -12.35
CA LEU A 155 -1.63 12.76 -13.34
C LEU A 155 -1.09 12.82 -14.77
N ASN A 156 -0.46 13.94 -15.14
CA ASN A 156 0.15 14.10 -16.46
C ASN A 156 1.24 13.06 -16.76
N LYS A 157 1.85 12.49 -15.72
CA LYS A 157 2.90 11.47 -15.80
C LYS A 157 2.38 10.05 -15.53
N ALA A 158 1.14 9.91 -15.10
CA ALA A 158 0.59 8.63 -14.67
C ALA A 158 0.21 7.73 -15.84
N LYS A 159 0.44 6.42 -15.66
CA LYS A 159 -0.19 5.40 -16.50
C LYS A 159 -1.66 5.28 -16.13
N VAL A 160 -2.50 4.85 -17.08
CA VAL A 160 -3.96 4.71 -16.90
C VAL A 160 -4.34 3.89 -15.65
N ALA A 161 -3.60 2.83 -15.32
CA ALA A 161 -3.91 2.03 -14.12
C ALA A 161 -3.55 2.71 -12.80
N GLU A 162 -2.60 3.66 -12.80
CA GLU A 162 -2.16 4.41 -11.62
C GLU A 162 -2.96 5.70 -11.44
N SER A 163 -3.69 6.13 -12.47
CA SER A 163 -4.34 7.44 -12.50
C SER A 163 -5.63 7.51 -11.68
N PHE A 164 -6.37 6.42 -11.48
CA PHE A 164 -7.72 6.53 -10.91
C PHE A 164 -7.73 7.07 -9.47
N TRP A 165 -6.87 6.55 -8.59
CA TRP A 165 -6.74 7.11 -7.23
C TRP A 165 -6.16 8.53 -7.23
N LEU A 166 -5.26 8.85 -8.17
CA LEU A 166 -4.75 10.21 -8.33
C LEU A 166 -5.84 11.18 -8.83
N GLN A 167 -6.70 10.74 -9.74
CA GLN A 167 -7.82 11.53 -10.28
C GLN A 167 -8.83 11.82 -9.17
N TRP A 168 -9.10 10.82 -8.33
CA TRP A 168 -9.96 11.01 -7.18
C TRP A 168 -9.35 12.00 -6.16
N CYS A 169 -8.06 11.87 -5.84
CA CYS A 169 -7.37 12.81 -4.94
C CYS A 169 -7.36 14.24 -5.52
N TYR A 170 -7.13 14.36 -6.83
CA TYR A 170 -7.19 15.65 -7.54
C TYR A 170 -8.61 16.25 -7.47
N SER A 171 -9.64 15.45 -7.75
CA SER A 171 -11.04 15.86 -7.65
C SER A 171 -11.40 16.32 -6.24
N PHE A 172 -10.91 15.61 -5.22
CA PHE A 172 -11.12 15.99 -3.83
C PHE A 172 -10.50 17.36 -3.49
N ILE A 173 -9.29 17.64 -3.98
CA ILE A 173 -8.65 18.96 -3.83
C ILE A 173 -9.43 20.04 -4.59
N LEU A 174 -9.88 19.77 -5.81
CA LEU A 174 -10.69 20.69 -6.60
C LEU A 174 -12.00 21.07 -5.89
N LEU A 175 -12.69 20.10 -5.29
CA LEU A 175 -13.90 20.36 -4.50
C LEU A 175 -13.61 21.23 -3.28
N SER A 176 -12.49 20.98 -2.60
CA SER A 176 -12.05 21.81 -1.47
C SER A 176 -11.72 23.25 -1.91
N GLY A 177 -11.23 23.42 -3.15
CA GLY A 177 -11.00 24.69 -3.83
C GLY A 177 -12.23 25.35 -4.48
N LYS A 178 -13.43 24.74 -4.36
CA LYS A 178 -14.70 25.17 -5.00
C LYS A 178 -14.70 25.13 -6.54
N GLU A 179 -13.79 24.37 -7.15
CA GLU A 179 -13.74 24.15 -8.59
C GLU A 179 -14.58 22.93 -8.99
N VAL A 180 -15.89 23.07 -8.79
CA VAL A 180 -16.86 21.97 -8.84
C VAL A 180 -16.98 21.36 -10.25
N ASP A 181 -16.97 22.18 -11.29
CA ASP A 181 -17.18 21.72 -12.66
C ASP A 181 -16.07 20.78 -13.16
N GLU A 182 -14.81 21.08 -12.85
CA GLU A 182 -13.67 20.22 -13.24
C GLU A 182 -13.68 18.92 -12.43
N ALA A 183 -13.98 18.99 -11.12
CA ALA A 183 -14.06 17.82 -10.26
C ALA A 183 -15.19 16.86 -10.68
N GLU A 184 -16.32 17.41 -11.10
CA GLU A 184 -17.51 16.66 -11.50
C GLU A 184 -17.19 15.68 -12.65
N SER A 185 -16.47 16.13 -13.67
CA SER A 185 -16.13 15.30 -14.83
C SER A 185 -15.32 14.06 -14.43
N TYR A 186 -14.30 14.23 -13.59
CA TYR A 186 -13.47 13.11 -13.12
C TYR A 186 -14.27 12.14 -12.24
N LEU A 187 -15.07 12.66 -11.30
CA LEU A 187 -15.85 11.81 -10.39
C LEU A 187 -16.94 11.01 -11.12
N LYS A 188 -17.56 11.58 -12.15
CA LYS A 188 -18.53 10.91 -13.02
C LYS A 188 -17.91 9.73 -13.75
N ASP A 189 -16.73 9.93 -14.34
CA ASP A 189 -16.03 8.88 -15.10
C ASP A 189 -15.53 7.76 -14.17
N LEU A 190 -14.97 8.11 -13.01
CA LEU A 190 -14.55 7.16 -11.99
C LEU A 190 -15.74 6.32 -11.48
N GLY A 191 -16.90 6.93 -11.24
CA GLY A 191 -18.11 6.22 -10.82
C GLY A 191 -18.62 5.20 -11.85
N LYS A 192 -18.34 5.40 -13.14
CA LYS A 192 -18.79 4.52 -14.23
C LYS A 192 -17.79 3.43 -14.59
N GLN A 193 -16.49 3.76 -14.65
CA GLN A 193 -15.47 2.93 -15.30
C GLN A 193 -14.61 2.13 -14.31
N GLU A 194 -14.59 2.53 -13.04
CA GLU A 194 -13.68 1.95 -12.06
C GLU A 194 -14.09 0.53 -11.63
N LYS A 195 -13.10 -0.35 -11.47
CA LYS A 195 -13.29 -1.73 -11.02
C LYS A 195 -13.06 -1.90 -9.52
N ASP A 196 -12.31 -0.99 -8.88
CA ASP A 196 -12.16 -0.90 -7.43
C ASP A 196 -13.47 -0.42 -6.80
N PRO A 197 -14.22 -1.28 -6.08
CA PRO A 197 -15.51 -0.91 -5.51
C PRO A 197 -15.40 0.22 -4.47
N VAL A 198 -14.26 0.33 -3.77
CA VAL A 198 -14.08 1.38 -2.77
C VAL A 198 -13.95 2.73 -3.45
N LEU A 199 -13.13 2.80 -4.50
CA LEU A 199 -12.95 4.02 -5.27
C LEU A 199 -14.22 4.42 -6.02
N GLN A 200 -14.93 3.45 -6.61
CA GLN A 200 -16.22 3.69 -7.26
C GLN A 200 -17.23 4.30 -6.28
N MET A 201 -17.37 3.72 -5.09
CA MET A 201 -18.27 4.23 -4.05
C MET A 201 -17.90 5.65 -3.61
N LEU A 202 -16.63 5.89 -3.29
CA LEU A 202 -16.15 7.23 -2.89
C LEU A 202 -16.36 8.26 -4.00
N SER A 203 -16.20 7.86 -5.27
CA SER A 203 -16.41 8.73 -6.42
C SER A 203 -17.89 9.09 -6.56
N LEU A 204 -18.79 8.11 -6.44
CA LEU A 204 -20.23 8.37 -6.46
C LEU A 204 -20.67 9.27 -5.30
N TYR A 205 -20.15 9.04 -4.09
CA TYR A 205 -20.48 9.86 -2.94
C TYR A 205 -20.03 11.32 -3.10
N LEU A 206 -18.81 11.56 -3.58
CA LEU A 206 -18.35 12.92 -3.86
C LEU A 206 -19.09 13.53 -5.06
N TYR A 207 -19.42 12.76 -6.09
CA TYR A 207 -20.22 13.24 -7.23
C TYR A 207 -21.62 13.71 -6.79
N LYS A 208 -22.21 13.08 -5.76
CA LYS A 208 -23.44 13.57 -5.13
C LYS A 208 -23.26 14.98 -4.58
N SER A 209 -22.14 15.25 -3.89
CA SER A 209 -21.92 16.54 -3.24
C SER A 209 -21.61 17.67 -4.23
N THR A 210 -21.23 17.36 -5.47
CA THR A 210 -21.07 18.35 -6.54
C THR A 210 -22.40 18.80 -7.13
N THR A 211 -23.49 18.08 -6.84
CA THR A 211 -24.76 18.19 -7.55
C THR A 211 -25.90 18.60 -6.63
N GLY A 212 -26.48 19.78 -6.89
CA GLY A 212 -27.82 20.16 -6.38
C GLY A 212 -28.95 19.90 -7.40
N ASP A 213 -28.62 19.32 -8.56
CA ASP A 213 -29.52 19.15 -9.70
C ASP A 213 -30.25 17.78 -9.66
N PRO A 214 -31.59 17.76 -9.63
CA PRO A 214 -32.39 16.53 -9.67
C PRO A 214 -32.07 15.60 -10.86
N VAL A 215 -31.72 16.15 -12.02
CA VAL A 215 -31.45 15.36 -13.24
C VAL A 215 -30.18 14.53 -13.07
N LYS A 216 -29.15 15.11 -12.46
CA LYS A 216 -27.88 14.43 -12.21
C LYS A 216 -28.02 13.38 -11.10
N LEU A 217 -28.90 13.60 -10.10
CA LEU A 217 -29.24 12.59 -9.09
C LEU A 217 -29.92 11.37 -9.72
N ASP A 218 -30.78 11.57 -10.73
CA ASP A 218 -31.40 10.48 -11.48
C ASP A 218 -30.38 9.67 -12.30
N GLU A 219 -29.35 10.31 -12.86
CA GLU A 219 -28.25 9.60 -13.55
C GLU A 219 -27.44 8.68 -12.61
N MET A 220 -27.45 8.97 -11.30
CA MET A 220 -26.70 8.18 -10.31
C MET A 220 -27.44 6.93 -9.83
N LYS A 221 -28.78 6.95 -9.85
CA LYS A 221 -29.62 5.81 -9.44
C LYS A 221 -29.20 4.48 -10.08
N PRO A 222 -29.06 4.36 -11.42
CA PRO A 222 -28.66 3.09 -12.03
C PRO A 222 -27.23 2.68 -11.64
N LEU A 223 -26.33 3.63 -11.38
CA LEU A 223 -24.96 3.33 -10.93
C LEU A 223 -24.96 2.81 -9.49
N LYS A 224 -25.75 3.43 -8.60
CA LYS A 224 -25.95 2.96 -7.21
C LYS A 224 -26.58 1.57 -7.20
N GLU A 225 -27.63 1.33 -8.00
CA GLU A 225 -28.29 0.02 -8.12
C GLU A 225 -27.35 -1.06 -8.67
N ALA A 226 -26.56 -0.75 -9.70
CA ALA A 226 -25.57 -1.68 -10.24
C ALA A 226 -24.49 -2.03 -9.21
N PHE A 227 -24.09 -1.07 -8.37
CA PHE A 227 -23.19 -1.31 -7.26
C PHE A 227 -23.82 -2.21 -6.19
N LEU A 228 -25.04 -1.91 -5.77
CA LEU A 228 -25.78 -2.68 -4.75
C LEU A 228 -26.12 -4.09 -5.24
N THR A 229 -26.34 -4.29 -6.54
CA THR A 229 -26.49 -5.64 -7.12
C THR A 229 -25.24 -6.49 -6.92
N LYS A 230 -24.04 -5.90 -7.02
CA LYS A 230 -22.77 -6.59 -6.75
C LYS A 230 -22.48 -6.72 -5.26
N PHE A 231 -22.84 -5.70 -4.48
CA PHE A 231 -22.60 -5.62 -3.04
C PHE A 231 -23.90 -5.29 -2.30
N PRO A 232 -24.77 -6.29 -2.05
CA PRO A 232 -26.11 -6.04 -1.51
C PRO A 232 -26.11 -5.64 -0.03
N THR A 233 -25.01 -5.87 0.71
CA THR A 233 -24.93 -5.55 2.14
C THR A 233 -23.57 -4.94 2.47
N ARG A 234 -23.50 -4.14 3.54
CA ARG A 234 -22.22 -3.63 4.06
C ARG A 234 -21.20 -4.76 4.30
N LYS A 235 -21.67 -5.89 4.84
CA LYS A 235 -20.84 -7.09 5.10
C LYS A 235 -20.22 -7.70 3.84
N SER A 236 -20.90 -7.64 2.69
CA SER A 236 -20.33 -8.17 1.45
C SER A 236 -19.18 -7.31 0.91
N LEU A 237 -19.11 -6.04 1.34
CA LEU A 237 -18.04 -5.10 0.97
C LEU A 237 -16.85 -5.12 1.96
N ASP A 238 -17.06 -5.58 3.21
CA ASP A 238 -16.02 -5.58 4.27
C ASP A 238 -14.71 -6.24 3.87
N ARG A 239 -14.76 -7.39 3.16
CA ARG A 239 -13.55 -8.08 2.70
C ARG A 239 -12.75 -7.21 1.74
N VAL A 240 -13.43 -6.51 0.83
CA VAL A 240 -12.80 -5.61 -0.15
C VAL A 240 -12.25 -4.38 0.57
N LEU A 241 -13.04 -3.76 1.46
CA LEU A 241 -12.63 -2.60 2.25
C LEU A 241 -11.36 -2.88 3.07
N ASN A 242 -11.32 -4.01 3.78
CA ASN A 242 -10.16 -4.38 4.59
C ASN A 242 -8.91 -4.60 3.73
N LYS A 243 -9.07 -5.19 2.54
CA LYS A 243 -7.98 -5.34 1.57
C LYS A 243 -7.49 -3.99 1.06
N THR A 244 -8.39 -3.07 0.70
CA THR A 244 -8.04 -1.73 0.20
C THR A 244 -7.38 -0.89 1.28
N ARG A 245 -7.92 -0.87 2.52
CA ARG A 245 -7.32 -0.19 3.69
C ARG A 245 -5.89 -0.67 3.99
N SER A 246 -5.63 -1.96 3.84
CA SER A 246 -4.30 -2.54 4.06
C SER A 246 -3.28 -2.10 3.01
N ASN A 247 -3.74 -1.83 1.78
CA ASN A 247 -2.87 -1.53 0.64
C ASN A 247 -2.75 -0.04 0.32
N ASN A 248 -3.73 0.76 0.71
CA ASN A 248 -3.82 2.18 0.41
C ASN A 248 -4.08 3.00 1.68
N VAL A 249 -3.02 3.59 2.22
CA VAL A 249 -3.07 4.41 3.44
C VAL A 249 -3.95 5.65 3.29
N THR A 250 -4.14 6.14 2.06
CA THR A 250 -5.05 7.26 1.76
C THR A 250 -6.48 6.95 2.21
N VAL A 251 -6.93 5.69 2.07
CA VAL A 251 -8.27 5.25 2.50
C VAL A 251 -8.43 5.29 4.01
N LEU A 252 -7.36 5.08 4.77
CA LEU A 252 -7.39 5.16 6.23
C LEU A 252 -7.54 6.61 6.71
N LEU A 253 -6.93 7.55 6.00
CA LEU A 253 -7.00 8.98 6.32
C LEU A 253 -8.35 9.60 6.02
N LEU A 254 -9.09 9.01 5.08
CA LEU A 254 -10.41 9.44 4.65
C LEU A 254 -11.52 8.61 5.31
N SER A 255 -11.26 8.12 6.52
CA SER A 255 -12.18 7.22 7.24
C SER A 255 -13.57 7.84 7.45
N SER A 256 -13.65 9.15 7.74
CA SER A 256 -14.92 9.87 7.86
C SER A 256 -15.72 9.85 6.56
N ILE A 257 -15.11 10.26 5.45
CA ILE A 257 -15.73 10.25 4.11
C ILE A 257 -16.15 8.83 3.73
N LEU A 258 -15.31 7.85 4.06
CA LEU A 258 -15.59 6.44 3.80
C LEU A 258 -16.83 5.96 4.58
N ASP A 259 -16.94 6.31 5.86
CA ASP A 259 -18.08 5.95 6.69
C ASP A 259 -19.37 6.66 6.22
N ASP A 260 -19.28 7.95 5.86
CA ASP A 260 -20.40 8.70 5.28
C ASP A 260 -20.85 8.13 3.93
N SER A 261 -19.89 7.73 3.10
CA SER A 261 -20.17 7.06 1.81
C SER A 261 -20.87 5.73 2.02
N LEU A 262 -20.43 4.93 3.00
CA LEU A 262 -21.05 3.65 3.34
C LEU A 262 -22.48 3.85 3.84
N ASN A 263 -22.70 4.81 4.72
CA ASN A 263 -24.03 5.12 5.22
C ASN A 263 -24.94 5.55 4.06
N TRP A 264 -24.49 6.48 3.22
CA TRP A 264 -25.29 6.91 2.06
C TRP A 264 -25.59 5.79 1.05
N MET A 265 -24.65 4.86 0.84
CA MET A 265 -24.86 3.75 -0.10
C MET A 265 -25.89 2.74 0.40
N PHE A 266 -25.88 2.44 1.71
CA PHE A 266 -26.69 1.39 2.33
C PHE A 266 -27.85 1.90 3.18
N GLU A 267 -28.03 3.21 3.29
CA GLU A 267 -29.24 3.82 3.82
C GLU A 267 -30.42 3.34 2.98
N THR A 268 -31.30 2.58 3.64
CA THR A 268 -32.67 2.34 3.19
C THR A 268 -33.39 3.68 3.19
N GLU A 269 -33.76 4.18 2.01
CA GLU A 269 -34.88 5.13 1.89
C GLU A 269 -36.15 4.55 2.52
#